data_AF-A0A7V8FBN6-F1
#
_entry.id   AF-A0A7V8FBN6-F1
#
_cell.length_a   1.000
_cell.length_b   1.000
_cell.length_c   1.000
_cell.angle_alpha   90.00
_cell.angle_beta   90.00
_cell.angle_gamma   90.00
#
_symmetry.space_group_name_H-M   'P 1'
#
loop_
_entity.id
_entity.type
_entity.pdbx_description
1 polymer ?
#
loop_
_entity_poly.entity_id
_entity_poly.type
_entity_poly.pdbx_seq_one_letter_code
_entity_poly.pdbx_strand_id
1 'polypeptide(L)'
;MTQPTDNDKKQLLEWMRAGFADLERDDLKKAAEMLSVEYAPTTNNETLRKKLREAIGTVEGTLPPPSVEAIAAAAPKPAAAGFTLSSTPPNLGPSGRWGGRYRRVRLSKTDYYQNFVGFPISWEGQIKYFHFDTELDMPWPYYEALRNMIEIQVSKDLSADGRSVITKETRRPVIPFSDLGDTPGTEGLPCSMIEYVQEVAKSSSHFAGATRRDLVRVMRWLHGPQTNVTTKEMSDEEIRDELLTFIGVDIYADA
;
A
#
# COMPACT_ATOMS: atom_id res chain seq x y z
N MET A 1 36.26 20.00 -7.03
CA MET A 1 34.99 20.45 -7.65
C MET A 1 34.87 19.77 -8.99
N THR A 2 34.20 18.62 -9.01
CA THR A 2 33.99 17.80 -10.21
C THR A 2 32.70 18.29 -10.86
N GLN A 3 32.72 18.62 -12.15
CA GLN A 3 31.48 19.04 -12.82
C GLN A 3 30.48 17.85 -12.84
N PRO A 4 29.20 18.08 -12.53
CA PRO A 4 28.20 17.02 -12.52
C PRO A 4 28.04 16.47 -13.95
N THR A 5 28.12 15.14 -14.08
CA THR A 5 27.96 14.47 -15.37
C THR A 5 26.51 14.61 -15.87
N ASP A 6 26.27 14.45 -17.17
CA ASP A 6 24.90 14.51 -17.72
C ASP A 6 23.96 13.45 -17.10
N ASN A 7 24.53 12.36 -16.59
CA ASN A 7 23.78 11.34 -15.85
C ASN A 7 23.38 11.83 -14.45
N ASP A 8 24.28 12.55 -13.76
CA ASP A 8 23.99 13.15 -12.45
C ASP A 8 22.94 14.26 -12.55
N LYS A 9 22.92 15.03 -13.64
CA LYS A 9 21.89 16.05 -13.88
C LYS A 9 20.51 15.44 -14.12
N LYS A 10 20.43 14.32 -14.87
CA LYS A 10 19.17 13.59 -15.06
C LYS A 10 18.66 13.00 -13.74
N GLN A 11 19.55 12.39 -12.96
CA GLN A 11 19.23 11.84 -11.64
C GLN A 11 18.75 12.94 -10.68
N LEU A 12 19.40 14.10 -10.68
CA LEU A 12 18.98 15.25 -9.88
C LEU A 12 17.58 15.75 -10.29
N LEU A 13 17.29 15.83 -11.58
CA LEU A 13 15.96 16.22 -12.08
C LEU A 13 14.88 15.23 -11.66
N GLU A 14 15.16 13.93 -11.65
CA GLU A 14 14.25 12.91 -11.14
C GLU A 14 14.00 13.05 -9.63
N TRP A 15 15.07 13.31 -8.86
CA TRP A 15 14.97 13.57 -7.42
C TRP A 15 14.16 14.83 -7.09
N MET A 16 14.36 15.89 -7.88
CA MET A 16 13.59 17.13 -7.78
C MET A 16 12.10 16.90 -8.08
N ARG A 17 11.79 16.12 -9.13
CA ARG A 17 10.41 15.74 -9.48
C ARG A 17 9.74 14.91 -8.39
N ALA A 18 10.48 14.02 -7.73
CA ALA A 18 9.98 13.19 -6.63
C ALA A 18 9.97 13.93 -5.27
N GLY A 19 10.36 15.21 -5.22
CA GLY A 19 10.45 15.98 -3.99
C GLY A 19 11.34 15.33 -2.93
N PHE A 20 12.35 14.55 -3.33
CA PHE A 20 13.27 13.85 -2.44
C PHE A 20 12.60 12.91 -1.40
N ALA A 21 11.35 12.50 -1.62
CA ALA A 21 10.54 11.77 -0.63
C ALA A 21 11.14 10.41 -0.25
N ASP A 22 11.61 9.66 -1.24
CA ASP A 22 12.05 8.27 -1.09
C ASP A 22 13.59 8.10 -1.08
N LEU A 23 14.34 9.19 -0.98
CA LEU A 23 15.81 9.12 -1.00
C LEU A 23 16.38 8.69 0.34
N GLU A 24 17.36 7.79 0.28
CA GLU A 24 18.16 7.40 1.43
C GLU A 24 19.17 8.49 1.81
N ARG A 25 19.78 8.37 2.98
CA ARG A 25 20.62 9.42 3.56
C ARG A 25 21.79 9.80 2.64
N ASP A 26 22.41 8.85 1.96
CA ASP A 26 23.56 9.13 1.09
C ASP A 26 23.15 9.81 -0.23
N ASP A 27 21.98 9.47 -0.78
CA ASP A 27 21.41 10.17 -1.94
C ASP A 27 20.97 11.60 -1.59
N LEU A 28 20.44 11.82 -0.38
CA LEU A 28 20.11 13.17 0.11
C LEU A 28 21.36 14.05 0.25
N LYS A 29 22.49 13.48 0.70
CA LYS A 29 23.77 14.21 0.76
C LYS A 29 24.29 14.52 -0.63
N LYS A 30 24.20 13.58 -1.57
CA LYS A 30 24.58 13.75 -2.97
C LYS A 30 23.73 14.85 -3.63
N ALA A 31 22.42 14.86 -3.39
CA ALA A 31 21.53 15.92 -3.84
C ALA A 31 21.87 17.29 -3.21
N ALA A 32 22.21 17.31 -1.92
CA ALA A 32 22.62 18.55 -1.23
C ALA A 32 23.93 19.11 -1.78
N GLU A 33 24.90 18.26 -2.10
CA GLU A 33 26.16 18.67 -2.74
C GLU A 33 25.90 19.23 -4.15
N MET A 34 25.04 18.57 -4.93
CA MET A 34 24.69 19.01 -6.29
C MET A 34 23.90 20.33 -6.32
N LEU A 35 23.04 20.56 -5.33
CA LEU A 35 22.24 21.79 -5.20
C LEU A 35 22.93 22.86 -4.35
N SER A 36 24.15 22.60 -3.87
CA SER A 36 24.91 23.50 -3.00
C SER A 36 24.12 23.93 -1.74
N VAL A 37 23.40 22.99 -1.14
CA VAL A 37 22.59 23.21 0.07
C VAL A 37 23.42 22.92 1.31
N GLU A 38 23.57 23.90 2.19
CA GLU A 38 24.31 23.74 3.45
C GLU A 38 23.49 23.00 4.53
N TYR A 39 24.11 21.97 5.12
CA TYR A 39 23.54 21.19 6.22
C TYR A 39 24.61 20.74 7.22
N ALA A 40 24.21 20.55 8.48
CA ALA A 40 25.08 20.01 9.52
C ALA A 40 25.18 18.47 9.38
N PRO A 41 26.32 17.83 9.69
CA PRO A 41 26.50 16.36 9.54
C PRO A 41 25.47 15.51 10.30
N THR A 42 24.93 16.05 11.39
CA THR A 42 23.93 15.43 12.29
C THR A 42 22.48 15.74 11.91
N THR A 43 22.25 16.46 10.81
CA THR A 43 20.89 16.82 10.37
C THR A 43 20.05 15.56 10.11
N ASN A 44 18.82 15.54 10.60
CA ASN A 44 17.86 14.46 10.34
C ASN A 44 17.46 14.46 8.85
N ASN A 45 17.18 13.28 8.29
CA ASN A 45 16.83 13.08 6.88
C ASN A 45 15.62 13.94 6.47
N GLU A 46 14.61 14.08 7.34
CA GLU A 46 13.41 14.88 7.05
C GLU A 46 13.70 16.38 7.00
N THR A 47 14.55 16.88 7.89
CA THR A 47 15.03 18.26 7.87
C THR A 47 15.87 18.54 6.63
N LEU A 48 16.70 17.57 6.21
CA LEU A 48 17.50 17.68 4.99
C LEU A 48 16.62 17.69 3.74
N ARG A 49 15.59 16.84 3.67
CA ARG A 49 14.58 16.87 2.60
C ARG A 49 13.84 18.20 2.52
N LYS A 50 13.46 18.77 3.67
CA LYS A 50 12.81 20.09 3.71
C LYS A 50 13.71 21.17 3.11
N LYS A 51 14.98 21.23 3.52
CA LYS A 51 15.96 22.17 2.97
C LYS A 51 16.17 22.00 1.46
N LEU A 52 16.22 20.74 0.98
CA LEU A 52 16.35 20.45 -0.45
C LEU A 52 15.12 20.93 -1.24
N ARG A 53 13.91 20.74 -0.71
CA ARG A 53 12.65 21.23 -1.32
C ARG A 53 12.59 22.75 -1.37
N GLU A 54 13.01 23.41 -0.29
CA GLU A 54 13.12 24.87 -0.24
C GLU A 54 14.11 25.41 -1.28
N ALA A 55 15.26 24.76 -1.45
CA ALA A 55 16.30 25.15 -2.40
C ALA A 55 15.86 25.06 -3.87
N ILE A 56 14.93 24.16 -4.20
CA ILE A 56 14.43 23.97 -5.58
C ILE A 56 13.18 24.81 -5.89
N GLY A 57 12.79 25.70 -4.97
CA GLY A 57 11.62 26.57 -5.13
C GLY A 57 10.28 25.85 -4.96
N THR A 58 10.28 24.58 -4.52
CA THR A 58 9.06 23.85 -4.21
C THR A 58 8.59 24.24 -2.82
N VAL A 59 7.86 25.34 -2.74
CA VAL A 59 7.05 25.70 -1.57
C VAL A 59 6.07 24.55 -1.32
N GLU A 60 5.87 24.18 -0.05
CA GLU A 60 4.83 23.23 0.38
C GLU A 60 3.52 23.53 -0.36
N GLY A 61 3.12 22.69 -1.33
CA GLY A 61 1.86 22.89 -2.04
C GLY A 61 1.72 22.28 -3.43
N THR A 62 2.81 22.02 -4.16
CA THR A 62 2.69 21.53 -5.54
C THR A 62 3.76 20.51 -5.89
N LEU A 63 3.57 19.26 -5.44
CA LEU A 63 4.06 18.12 -6.22
C LEU A 63 2.92 17.72 -7.15
N PRO A 64 3.10 17.78 -8.49
CA PRO A 64 2.13 17.17 -9.38
C PRO A 64 2.06 15.67 -9.05
N PRO A 65 0.86 15.06 -9.08
CA PRO A 65 0.74 13.62 -8.89
C PRO A 65 1.66 12.91 -9.90
N PRO A 66 2.28 11.77 -9.52
CA PRO A 66 3.07 11.00 -10.45
C PRO A 66 2.23 10.71 -11.70
N SER A 67 2.79 10.99 -12.89
CA SER A 67 2.06 10.78 -14.14
C SER A 67 1.63 9.32 -14.24
N VAL A 68 0.46 9.07 -14.85
CA VAL A 68 -0.07 7.72 -15.07
C VAL A 68 0.99 6.80 -15.72
N GLU A 69 1.86 7.37 -16.56
CA GLU A 69 2.99 6.66 -17.18
C GLU A 69 4.12 6.31 -16.19
N ALA A 70 4.44 7.18 -15.22
CA ALA A 70 5.42 6.89 -14.18
C ALA A 70 4.88 5.85 -13.18
N ILE A 71 3.59 5.88 -12.87
CA ILE A 71 2.94 4.84 -12.06
C ILE A 71 2.88 3.53 -12.83
N ALA A 72 2.51 3.52 -14.12
CA ALA A 72 2.46 2.30 -14.94
C ALA A 72 3.85 1.73 -15.26
N ALA A 73 4.87 2.57 -15.45
CA ALA A 73 6.24 2.15 -15.69
C ALA A 73 6.94 1.69 -14.40
N ALA A 74 6.58 2.28 -13.26
CA ALA A 74 7.04 1.81 -11.97
C ALA A 74 6.23 0.61 -11.51
N ALA A 75 4.93 0.51 -11.83
CA ALA A 75 4.05 -0.58 -11.40
C ALA A 75 4.76 -1.90 -11.67
N PRO A 76 4.66 -2.87 -10.74
CA PRO A 76 5.16 -4.20 -11.01
C PRO A 76 4.58 -4.61 -12.36
N LYS A 77 5.43 -4.97 -13.33
CA LYS A 77 4.94 -5.52 -14.59
C LYS A 77 3.90 -6.58 -14.24
N PRO A 78 2.73 -6.61 -14.92
CA PRO A 78 1.78 -7.70 -14.73
C PRO A 78 2.59 -8.98 -14.80
N ALA A 79 2.36 -9.91 -13.85
CA ALA A 79 3.12 -11.13 -13.72
C ALA A 79 3.05 -11.89 -15.07
N ALA A 80 4.01 -11.60 -15.96
CA ALA A 80 4.07 -12.16 -17.30
C ALA A 80 4.41 -13.66 -17.24
N ALA A 81 4.88 -14.11 -16.07
CA ALA A 81 4.89 -15.48 -15.64
C ALA A 81 3.83 -15.60 -14.54
N GLY A 82 2.85 -16.48 -14.71
CA GLY A 82 1.77 -16.68 -13.74
C GLY A 82 2.24 -16.92 -12.31
N PHE A 83 1.29 -16.89 -11.37
CA PHE A 83 1.51 -17.13 -9.95
C PHE A 83 2.15 -18.52 -9.74
N THR A 84 3.43 -18.58 -9.37
CA THR A 84 4.13 -19.86 -9.16
C THR A 84 4.80 -19.92 -7.80
N LEU A 85 4.95 -21.14 -7.27
CA LEU A 85 5.68 -21.40 -6.03
C LEU A 85 7.16 -20.99 -6.12
N SER A 86 7.76 -21.05 -7.31
CA SER A 86 9.18 -20.77 -7.53
C SER A 86 9.51 -19.28 -7.58
N SER A 87 8.53 -18.42 -7.86
CA SER A 87 8.72 -16.96 -7.84
C SER A 87 8.73 -16.39 -6.42
N THR A 88 9.53 -15.35 -6.21
CA THR A 88 9.41 -14.50 -5.02
C THR A 88 8.03 -13.86 -5.01
N PRO A 89 7.27 -13.93 -3.90
CA PRO A 89 5.94 -13.35 -3.86
C PRO A 89 6.01 -11.83 -3.97
N PRO A 90 4.98 -11.17 -4.52
CA PRO A 90 4.87 -9.72 -4.47
C PRO A 90 4.80 -9.26 -3.01
N ASN A 91 5.28 -8.04 -2.76
CA ASN A 91 5.14 -7.45 -1.45
C ASN A 91 3.68 -7.00 -1.23
N LEU A 92 2.94 -7.79 -0.46
CA LEU A 92 1.56 -7.52 -0.08
C LEU A 92 1.46 -7.18 1.42
N GLY A 93 2.55 -6.65 1.99
CA GLY A 93 2.61 -6.15 3.36
C GLY A 93 2.63 -4.61 3.43
N PRO A 94 2.51 -4.05 4.65
CA PRO A 94 2.39 -2.61 4.88
C PRO A 94 3.73 -1.88 4.75
N SER A 95 4.84 -2.59 4.84
CA SER A 95 6.19 -2.07 4.66
C SER A 95 6.66 -2.21 3.22
N GLY A 96 7.51 -1.29 2.76
CA GLY A 96 8.07 -1.33 1.41
C GLY A 96 7.05 -1.00 0.31
N ARG A 97 7.39 -1.39 -0.91
CA ARG A 97 6.63 -1.05 -2.11
C ARG A 97 5.52 -2.06 -2.35
N TRP A 98 4.26 -1.63 -2.35
CA TRP A 98 3.12 -2.50 -2.60
C TRP A 98 3.18 -3.11 -4.01
N GLY A 99 2.96 -4.42 -4.10
CA GLY A 99 3.06 -5.21 -5.32
C GLY A 99 1.72 -5.79 -5.82
N GLY A 100 0.60 -5.39 -5.21
CA GLY A 100 -0.73 -5.90 -5.52
C GLY A 100 -1.58 -4.92 -6.33
N ARG A 101 -2.89 -5.16 -6.33
CA ARG A 101 -3.88 -4.30 -6.99
C ARG A 101 -3.91 -2.91 -6.39
N TYR A 102 -4.12 -1.92 -7.26
CA TYR A 102 -4.40 -0.53 -6.88
C TYR A 102 -5.81 -0.15 -7.33
N ARG A 103 -6.45 0.70 -6.53
CA ARG A 103 -7.75 1.30 -6.84
C ARG A 103 -7.58 2.79 -7.04
N ARG A 104 -8.11 3.32 -8.14
CA ARG A 104 -8.12 4.75 -8.40
C ARG A 104 -9.29 5.40 -7.67
N VAL A 105 -8.99 6.37 -6.82
CA VAL A 105 -10.00 7.11 -6.07
C VAL A 105 -9.73 8.60 -6.09
N ARG A 106 -10.75 9.38 -5.76
CA ARG A 106 -10.64 10.82 -5.50
C ARG A 106 -11.32 11.14 -4.19
N LEU A 107 -10.55 11.59 -3.21
CA LEU A 107 -11.08 12.04 -1.92
C LEU A 107 -11.62 13.46 -2.05
N SER A 108 -12.77 13.75 -1.47
CA SER A 108 -13.35 15.11 -1.47
C SER A 108 -13.12 15.79 -0.14
N LYS A 109 -12.60 17.02 -0.18
CA LYS A 109 -12.36 17.81 1.03
C LYS A 109 -13.69 18.24 1.67
N THR A 110 -13.77 18.15 3.00
CA THR A 110 -14.89 18.70 3.79
C THR A 110 -14.42 19.91 4.60
N ASP A 111 -15.36 20.70 5.13
CA ASP A 111 -15.08 21.89 5.93
C ASP A 111 -14.15 21.60 7.13
N TYR A 112 -14.31 20.43 7.76
CA TYR A 112 -13.45 20.00 8.86
C TYR A 112 -11.99 19.84 8.42
N TYR A 113 -11.76 19.37 7.19
CA TYR A 113 -10.43 19.12 6.65
C TYR A 113 -9.84 20.31 5.87
N GLN A 114 -10.45 21.50 5.90
CA GLN A 114 -10.07 22.64 5.05
C GLN A 114 -8.58 23.01 5.13
N ASN A 115 -7.96 22.89 6.30
CA ASN A 115 -6.55 23.19 6.54
C ASN A 115 -5.60 21.98 6.38
N PHE A 116 -6.14 20.79 6.09
CA PHE A 116 -5.35 19.57 5.93
C PHE A 116 -4.98 19.36 4.46
N VAL A 117 -3.76 18.87 4.24
CA VAL A 117 -3.23 18.57 2.91
C VAL A 117 -3.65 17.17 2.43
N GLY A 118 -3.98 16.27 3.36
CA GLY A 118 -4.45 14.93 3.05
C GLY A 118 -5.15 14.26 4.23
N PHE A 119 -5.83 13.15 3.94
CA PHE A 119 -6.56 12.33 4.90
C PHE A 119 -5.71 11.14 5.37
N PRO A 120 -5.54 10.93 6.68
CA PRO A 120 -4.82 9.79 7.21
C PRO A 120 -5.66 8.52 7.11
N ILE A 121 -5.09 7.46 6.54
CA ILE A 121 -5.70 6.12 6.49
C ILE A 121 -4.69 5.14 7.07
N SER A 122 -5.13 4.29 7.99
CA SER A 122 -4.32 3.26 8.61
C SER A 122 -4.60 1.88 8.03
N TRP A 123 -3.55 1.08 7.88
CA TRP A 123 -3.61 -0.35 7.58
C TRP A 123 -2.44 -1.04 8.29
N GLU A 124 -2.72 -2.10 9.05
CA GLU A 124 -1.73 -2.88 9.81
C GLU A 124 -0.74 -2.02 10.63
N GLY A 125 -1.26 -0.98 11.28
CA GLY A 125 -0.48 -0.06 12.11
C GLY A 125 0.34 0.98 11.35
N GLN A 126 0.36 0.94 10.01
CA GLN A 126 0.98 1.97 9.17
C GLN A 126 -0.05 3.01 8.71
N ILE A 127 0.21 4.28 8.98
CA ILE A 127 -0.62 5.40 8.55
C ILE A 127 -0.03 6.03 7.28
N LYS A 128 -0.85 6.20 6.25
CA LYS A 128 -0.51 6.98 5.04
C LYS A 128 -1.48 8.14 4.88
N TYR A 129 -0.96 9.27 4.42
CA TYR A 129 -1.74 10.46 4.11
C TYR A 129 -2.03 10.52 2.61
N PHE A 130 -3.30 10.64 2.25
CA PHE A 130 -3.77 10.71 0.87
C PHE A 130 -4.32 12.09 0.56
N HIS A 131 -3.87 12.69 -0.53
CA HIS A 131 -4.28 14.05 -0.90
C HIS A 131 -5.76 14.16 -1.23
N PHE A 132 -6.34 15.33 -0.96
CA PHE A 132 -7.70 15.67 -1.35
C PHE A 132 -7.75 16.18 -2.79
N ASP A 133 -8.93 16.05 -3.40
CA ASP A 133 -9.36 16.65 -4.66
C ASP A 133 -8.52 16.29 -5.89
N THR A 134 -7.59 15.35 -5.76
CA THR A 134 -6.80 14.75 -6.84
C THR A 134 -7.16 13.29 -7.04
N GLU A 135 -6.99 12.81 -8.27
CA GLU A 135 -7.00 11.37 -8.52
C GLU A 135 -5.72 10.76 -7.96
N LEU A 136 -5.89 9.67 -7.22
CA LEU A 136 -4.79 8.94 -6.62
C LEU A 136 -5.00 7.44 -6.78
N ASP A 137 -3.90 6.73 -7.00
CA ASP A 137 -3.87 5.28 -7.05
C ASP A 137 -3.56 4.78 -5.64
N MET A 138 -4.56 4.19 -4.98
CA MET A 138 -4.51 3.72 -3.60
C MET A 138 -4.26 2.20 -3.58
N PRO A 139 -3.31 1.68 -2.78
CA PRO A 139 -3.18 0.24 -2.58
C PRO A 139 -4.49 -0.35 -2.03
N TRP A 140 -4.86 -1.54 -2.50
CA TRP A 140 -6.15 -2.16 -2.15
C TRP A 140 -6.47 -2.16 -0.66
N PRO A 141 -5.56 -2.51 0.28
CA PRO A 141 -5.88 -2.53 1.70
C PRO A 141 -6.24 -1.14 2.28
N TYR A 142 -5.61 -0.07 1.78
CA TYR A 142 -5.97 1.29 2.17
C TYR A 142 -7.32 1.70 1.58
N TYR A 143 -7.64 1.27 0.36
CA TYR A 143 -8.95 1.50 -0.25
C TYR A 143 -10.05 0.76 0.51
N GLU A 144 -9.79 -0.48 0.92
CA GLU A 144 -10.72 -1.24 1.75
C GLU A 144 -10.93 -0.57 3.11
N ALA A 145 -9.85 -0.11 3.75
CA ALA A 145 -9.93 0.67 4.99
C ALA A 145 -10.77 1.94 4.79
N LEU A 146 -10.51 2.72 3.73
CA LEU A 146 -11.28 3.91 3.36
C LEU A 146 -12.77 3.61 3.20
N ARG A 147 -13.10 2.59 2.40
CA ARG A 147 -14.47 2.19 2.09
C ARG A 147 -15.24 1.76 3.35
N ASN A 148 -14.53 1.15 4.30
CA ASN A 148 -15.09 0.66 5.55
C ASN A 148 -15.12 1.72 6.67
N MET A 149 -14.51 2.89 6.47
CA MET A 149 -14.60 4.02 7.42
C MET A 149 -15.98 4.69 7.33
N ILE A 150 -16.91 4.20 8.14
CA ILE A 150 -18.29 4.66 8.21
C ILE A 150 -18.53 5.34 9.56
N GLU A 151 -18.98 6.59 9.53
CA GLU A 151 -19.55 7.30 10.66
C GLU A 151 -21.04 6.94 10.80
N ILE A 152 -21.45 6.65 12.03
CA ILE A 152 -22.85 6.35 12.37
C ILE A 152 -23.43 7.55 13.10
N GLN A 153 -24.31 8.28 12.42
CA GLN A 153 -25.08 9.37 13.01
C GLN A 153 -26.40 8.84 13.56
N VAL A 154 -26.63 9.01 14.87
CA VAL A 154 -27.84 8.57 15.55
C VAL A 154 -28.69 9.78 15.93
N SER A 155 -29.91 9.85 15.40
CA SER A 155 -30.93 10.80 15.85
C SER A 155 -31.72 10.19 17.01
N LYS A 156 -31.86 10.96 18.09
CA LYS A 156 -32.63 10.58 19.28
C LYS A 156 -33.77 11.57 19.46
N ASP A 157 -34.98 11.06 19.59
CA ASP A 157 -36.14 11.83 20.02
C ASP A 157 -36.50 11.47 21.47
N LEU A 158 -37.23 12.35 22.15
CA LEU A 158 -37.75 12.09 23.48
C LEU A 158 -39.09 11.35 23.36
N SER A 159 -39.17 10.16 23.97
CA SER A 159 -40.44 9.45 24.21
C SER A 159 -41.35 10.28 25.13
N ALA A 160 -42.65 10.01 25.05
CA ALA A 160 -43.67 10.58 25.95
C ALA A 160 -43.35 10.36 27.45
N ASP A 161 -42.57 9.33 27.76
CA ASP A 161 -42.16 8.94 29.12
C ASP A 161 -40.81 9.57 29.54
N GLY A 162 -40.29 10.52 28.76
CA GLY A 162 -39.04 11.25 29.05
C GLY A 162 -37.76 10.46 28.75
N ARG A 163 -37.86 9.27 28.17
CA ARG A 163 -36.70 8.47 27.74
C ARG A 163 -36.31 8.81 26.31
N SER A 164 -35.01 9.00 26.05
CA SER A 164 -34.51 9.16 24.69
C SER A 164 -34.64 7.85 23.91
N VAL A 165 -35.33 7.88 22.77
CA VAL A 165 -35.49 6.77 21.84
C VAL A 165 -34.70 7.09 20.58
N ILE A 166 -33.90 6.14 20.11
CA ILE A 166 -33.21 6.26 18.82
C ILE A 166 -34.25 6.11 17.73
N THR A 167 -34.44 7.16 16.92
CA THR A 167 -35.47 7.19 15.87
C THR A 167 -34.88 7.04 14.47
N LYS A 168 -33.59 7.34 14.29
CA LYS A 168 -32.91 7.15 13.00
C LYS A 168 -31.42 6.88 13.18
N GLU A 169 -30.92 5.87 12.48
CA GLU A 169 -29.49 5.63 12.29
C GLU A 169 -29.14 5.95 10.84
N THR A 170 -28.17 6.84 10.61
CA THR A 170 -27.67 7.16 9.27
C THR A 170 -26.18 6.82 9.21
N ARG A 171 -25.82 5.94 8.29
CA ARG A 171 -24.43 5.55 8.03
C ARG A 171 -23.88 6.38 6.87
N ARG A 172 -22.74 7.04 7.09
CA ARG A 172 -22.07 7.86 6.07
C ARG A 172 -20.57 7.60 6.07
N PRO A 173 -19.88 7.65 4.92
CA PRO A 173 -18.43 7.61 4.91
C PRO A 173 -17.86 8.76 5.76
N VAL A 174 -16.82 8.48 6.54
CA VAL A 174 -16.10 9.51 7.34
C VAL A 174 -15.53 10.60 6.44
N ILE A 175 -15.07 10.21 5.24
CA ILE A 175 -14.65 11.12 4.19
C ILE A 175 -15.38 10.77 2.90
N PRO A 176 -16.02 11.73 2.22
CA PRO A 176 -16.60 11.46 0.91
C PRO A 176 -15.49 11.18 -0.11
N PHE A 177 -15.71 10.19 -0.97
CA PHE A 177 -14.79 9.84 -2.04
C PHE A 177 -15.52 9.32 -3.27
N SER A 178 -14.90 9.46 -4.44
CA SER A 178 -15.32 8.84 -5.69
C SER A 178 -14.41 7.64 -6.00
N ASP A 179 -15.02 6.52 -6.36
CA ASP A 179 -14.31 5.34 -6.85
C ASP A 179 -14.29 5.37 -8.40
N LEU A 180 -13.09 5.36 -8.97
CA LEU A 180 -12.85 5.50 -10.41
C LEU A 180 -12.46 4.17 -11.08
N GLY A 181 -12.49 3.06 -10.36
CA GLY A 181 -12.10 1.75 -10.90
C GLY A 181 -10.70 1.31 -10.52
N ASP A 182 -10.26 0.21 -11.10
CA ASP A 182 -8.90 -0.31 -10.89
C ASP A 182 -7.89 0.56 -11.63
N THR A 183 -6.70 0.69 -11.06
CA THR A 183 -5.60 1.39 -11.73
C THR A 183 -5.12 0.54 -12.92
N PRO A 184 -5.02 1.11 -14.14
CA PRO A 184 -4.57 0.40 -15.32
C PRO A 184 -3.22 -0.31 -15.14
N GLY A 185 -3.15 -1.58 -15.50
CA GLY A 185 -1.97 -2.44 -15.35
C GLY A 185 -1.90 -3.19 -14.01
N THR A 186 -2.85 -2.99 -13.10
CA THR A 186 -2.89 -3.65 -11.78
C THR A 186 -4.10 -4.55 -11.58
N GLU A 187 -5.01 -4.62 -12.55
CA GLU A 187 -6.29 -5.32 -12.49
C GLU A 187 -6.12 -6.82 -12.23
N GLY A 188 -5.09 -7.42 -12.83
CA GLY A 188 -4.77 -8.85 -12.66
C GLY A 188 -3.91 -9.16 -11.43
N LEU A 189 -3.52 -8.16 -10.64
CA LEU A 189 -2.72 -8.36 -9.43
C LEU A 189 -3.61 -8.74 -8.24
N PRO A 190 -3.06 -9.48 -7.26
CA PRO A 190 -3.80 -9.89 -6.06
C PRO A 190 -4.05 -8.69 -5.14
N CYS A 191 -5.15 -8.72 -4.41
CA CYS A 191 -5.52 -7.73 -3.42
C CYS A 191 -4.96 -8.05 -2.02
N SER A 192 -4.61 -9.32 -1.76
CA SER A 192 -4.07 -9.81 -0.50
C SER A 192 -3.12 -11.00 -0.68
N MET A 193 -2.30 -11.30 0.33
CA MET A 193 -1.45 -12.50 0.31
C MET A 193 -2.27 -13.79 0.26
N ILE A 194 -3.46 -13.82 0.86
CA ILE A 194 -4.38 -14.96 0.78
C ILE A 194 -4.79 -15.18 -0.68
N GLU A 195 -5.25 -14.14 -1.37
CA GLU A 195 -5.64 -14.23 -2.79
C GLU A 195 -4.48 -14.68 -3.68
N TYR A 196 -3.28 -14.13 -3.46
CA TYR A 196 -2.08 -14.60 -4.16
C TYR A 196 -1.86 -16.10 -3.97
N VAL A 197 -1.93 -16.61 -2.74
CA VAL A 197 -1.72 -18.03 -2.45
C VAL A 197 -2.84 -18.91 -3.00
N GLN A 198 -4.09 -18.44 -3.02
CA GLN A 198 -5.20 -19.13 -3.69
C GLN A 198 -4.93 -19.33 -5.18
N GLU A 199 -4.41 -18.31 -5.88
CA GLU A 199 -4.06 -18.40 -7.30
C GLU A 199 -2.86 -19.32 -7.55
N VAL A 200 -1.85 -19.30 -6.65
CA VAL A 200 -0.76 -20.29 -6.69
C VAL A 200 -1.29 -21.71 -6.46
N ALA A 201 -2.22 -21.90 -5.53
CA ALA A 201 -2.81 -23.21 -5.25
C ALA A 201 -3.52 -23.75 -6.51
N LYS A 202 -4.38 -22.95 -7.14
CA LYS A 202 -5.10 -23.33 -8.36
C LYS A 202 -4.14 -23.71 -9.49
N SER A 203 -3.14 -22.89 -9.74
CA SER A 203 -2.15 -23.12 -10.83
C SER A 203 -1.23 -24.32 -10.58
N SER A 204 -1.03 -24.71 -9.31
CA SER A 204 -0.18 -25.84 -8.91
C SER A 204 -0.96 -27.11 -8.54
N SER A 205 -2.24 -27.21 -8.93
CA SER A 205 -3.11 -28.34 -8.55
C SER A 205 -3.11 -28.58 -7.04
N HIS A 206 -3.39 -27.52 -6.27
CA HIS A 206 -3.44 -27.52 -4.81
C HIS A 206 -2.13 -27.94 -4.16
N PHE A 207 -1.00 -27.45 -4.68
CA PHE A 207 0.35 -27.79 -4.19
C PHE A 207 0.69 -29.28 -4.33
N ALA A 208 0.06 -29.99 -5.27
CA ALA A 208 0.41 -31.38 -5.56
C ALA A 208 1.89 -31.49 -5.95
N GLY A 209 2.64 -32.34 -5.23
CA GLY A 209 4.08 -32.53 -5.46
C GLY A 209 4.97 -31.39 -4.94
N ALA A 210 4.42 -30.40 -4.22
CA ALA A 210 5.24 -29.39 -3.55
C ALA A 210 6.06 -30.02 -2.42
N THR A 211 7.30 -29.57 -2.24
CA THR A 211 8.14 -30.07 -1.15
C THR A 211 7.71 -29.47 0.19
N ARG A 212 8.02 -30.14 1.31
CA ARG A 212 7.85 -29.57 2.65
C ARG A 212 8.40 -28.15 2.78
N ARG A 213 9.57 -27.89 2.16
CA ARG A 213 10.21 -26.57 2.16
C ARG A 213 9.33 -25.52 1.50
N ASP A 214 8.67 -25.86 0.41
CA ASP A 214 7.75 -24.97 -0.30
C ASP A 214 6.52 -24.69 0.54
N LEU A 215 5.90 -25.73 1.12
CA LEU A 215 4.72 -25.59 1.98
C LEU A 215 5.00 -24.70 3.20
N VAL A 216 6.11 -24.95 3.91
CA VAL A 216 6.53 -24.12 5.05
C VAL A 216 6.84 -22.68 4.62
N ARG A 217 7.39 -22.48 3.42
CA ARG A 217 7.64 -21.14 2.88
C ARG A 217 6.31 -20.40 2.65
N VAL A 218 5.30 -21.05 2.08
CA VAL A 218 3.98 -20.42 1.87
C VAL A 218 3.30 -20.12 3.21
N MET A 219 3.37 -21.02 4.20
CA MET A 219 2.87 -20.74 5.56
C MET A 219 3.51 -19.47 6.16
N ARG A 220 4.83 -19.29 5.97
CA ARG A 220 5.51 -18.07 6.44
C ARG A 220 5.06 -16.81 5.72
N TRP A 221 4.67 -16.89 4.45
CA TRP A 221 4.10 -15.74 3.75
C TRP A 221 2.76 -15.32 4.36
N LEU A 222 1.92 -16.29 4.73
CA LEU A 222 0.59 -16.06 5.28
C LEU A 222 0.61 -15.57 6.74
N HIS A 223 1.48 -16.13 7.57
CA HIS A 223 1.56 -15.80 9.00
C HIS A 223 2.54 -14.66 9.33
N GLY A 224 3.32 -14.19 8.35
CA GLY A 224 4.32 -13.14 8.54
C GLY A 224 5.61 -13.59 9.24
N PRO A 225 6.64 -12.72 9.30
CA PRO A 225 8.00 -13.08 9.73
C PRO A 225 8.15 -13.38 11.23
N GLN A 226 7.18 -13.02 12.07
CA GLN A 226 7.24 -13.16 13.53
C GLN A 226 6.58 -14.46 14.05
N THR A 227 5.89 -15.20 13.18
CA THR A 227 5.11 -16.36 13.61
C THR A 227 5.93 -17.63 13.48
N ASN A 228 6.23 -18.27 14.62
CA ASN A 228 6.79 -19.61 14.64
C ASN A 228 5.68 -20.60 14.25
N VAL A 229 5.54 -20.85 12.94
CA VAL A 229 4.66 -21.92 12.46
C VAL A 229 5.27 -23.25 12.87
N THR A 230 4.65 -23.93 13.83
CA THR A 230 5.18 -25.16 14.44
C THR A 230 4.84 -26.36 13.56
N THR A 231 5.54 -26.53 12.45
CA THR A 231 5.28 -27.65 11.52
C THR A 231 6.12 -28.89 11.83
N LYS A 232 6.74 -29.01 13.02
CA LYS A 232 7.75 -30.06 13.28
C LYS A 232 7.15 -31.47 13.38
N GLU A 233 5.92 -31.57 13.86
CA GLU A 233 5.24 -32.86 14.14
C GLU A 233 4.24 -33.25 13.04
N MET A 234 4.01 -32.37 12.07
CA MET A 234 3.05 -32.59 10.98
C MET A 234 3.68 -33.32 9.79
N SER A 235 2.95 -34.19 9.14
CA SER A 235 3.25 -34.72 7.81
C SER A 235 3.12 -33.64 6.73
N ASP A 236 3.69 -33.88 5.54
CA ASP A 236 3.59 -32.93 4.42
C ASP A 236 2.14 -32.77 3.94
N GLU A 237 1.34 -33.83 4.02
CA GLU A 237 -0.11 -33.82 3.71
C GLU A 237 -0.87 -32.96 4.72
N GLU A 238 -0.62 -33.11 6.02
CA GLU A 238 -1.26 -32.28 7.05
C GLU A 238 -0.92 -30.79 6.90
N ILE A 239 0.33 -30.45 6.56
CA ILE A 239 0.72 -29.05 6.30
C ILE A 239 -0.03 -28.50 5.09
N ARG A 240 -0.15 -29.30 4.02
CA ARG A 240 -0.89 -28.91 2.82
C ARG A 240 -2.37 -28.69 3.12
N ASP A 241 -2.99 -29.61 3.86
CA ASP A 241 -4.41 -29.55 4.18
C ASP A 241 -4.73 -28.39 5.13
N GLU A 242 -3.85 -28.12 6.12
CA GLU A 242 -3.95 -26.92 6.97
C GLU A 242 -3.85 -25.65 6.13
N LEU A 243 -2.90 -25.60 5.19
CA LEU A 243 -2.71 -24.44 4.33
C LEU A 243 -3.91 -24.19 3.42
N LEU A 244 -4.47 -25.23 2.80
CA LEU A 244 -5.67 -25.15 1.96
C LEU A 244 -6.88 -24.70 2.78
N THR A 245 -7.03 -25.23 4.00
CA THR A 245 -8.07 -24.81 4.94
C THR A 245 -7.92 -23.34 5.31
N PHE A 246 -6.69 -22.89 5.62
CA PHE A 246 -6.42 -21.51 6.01
C PHE A 246 -6.76 -20.51 4.90
N ILE A 247 -6.41 -20.83 3.66
CA ILE A 247 -6.73 -19.97 2.51
C ILE A 247 -8.17 -20.15 2.00
N GLY A 248 -8.99 -20.99 2.65
CA GLY A 248 -10.38 -21.20 2.29
C GLY A 248 -10.58 -21.86 0.92
N VAL A 249 -9.61 -22.66 0.46
CA VAL A 249 -9.77 -23.49 -0.73
C VAL A 249 -10.34 -24.82 -0.28
N ASP A 250 -11.63 -25.03 -0.58
CA ASP A 250 -12.34 -26.24 -0.19
C ASP A 250 -11.87 -27.42 -1.05
N ILE A 251 -11.11 -28.32 -0.42
CA ILE A 251 -10.53 -29.51 -1.06
C ILE A 251 -11.62 -30.55 -1.44
N TYR A 252 -12.87 -30.33 -1.00
CA TYR A 252 -14.01 -31.21 -1.23
C TYR A 252 -15.06 -30.65 -2.19
N ALA A 253 -14.84 -29.47 -2.78
CA ALA A 253 -15.84 -28.86 -3.67
C ALA A 253 -16.04 -29.59 -5.02
N ASP A 254 -15.11 -30.48 -5.39
CA ASP A 254 -15.15 -31.24 -6.66
C ASP A 254 -15.12 -32.78 -6.45
N ALA A 255 -15.53 -33.29 -5.28
CA ALA A 255 -15.65 -34.73 -5.00
C ALA A 255 -17.11 -35.24 -5.08
#